data_AF-A0A3N5GBZ8-F1
#
_entry.id   AF-A0A3N5GBZ8-F1
#
_cell.length_a   1.000
_cell.length_b   1.000
_cell.length_c   1.000
_cell.angle_alpha   90.00
_cell.angle_beta   90.00
_cell.angle_gamma   90.00
#
_symmetry.space_group_name_H-M   'P 1'
#
loop_
_entity.id
_entity.type
_entity.pdbx_description
1 polymer ?
#
loop_
_entity_poly.entity_id
_entity_poly.type
_entity_poly.pdbx_seq_one_letter_code
_entity_poly.pdbx_strand_id
1 'polypeptide(L)'
;MPVNDRTASTEILSALQPPASSLQPPAASLRDALVEQGAAALVQAFADYNAEYRMITRRAPQRFEARDWRGSQRDAVERIELYDRNVNRAVAKMRSQLGDEATERAVWSSIKRRFTELIEALPDREFDKTFFNSVTRRTFGTVGVDAAVEFVALDFDPIASITSTIETNVYMNRGSPELLFEEVLTDFRFRTPYVDFDRSVQIITNEVRAQIEADADASKPPLQVDQIEFIRTVFFQMTRAYVVGRISGAGWIRPFVLALKNTESGVVIDAVMMDESTVSILFSFTRSYFHADLAHVGQAVVFLKSILPRKPVSELYTVLGRAKQGKTERYRELFRHLQQSADHFVHAPGDRGLVMICFTLPSFDVVFKVIRDRFAYPKNVLREEVLQKYELVFKHDRAGRLVDAQEFKRLKFPRARFADALLEELKSEAASTVHFED
;
A
#
# COMPACT_ATOMS: atom_id res chain seq x y z
N MET A 1 10.84 37.16 12.33
CA MET A 1 11.09 37.70 10.98
C MET A 1 11.85 36.66 10.17
N PRO A 2 11.36 36.31 8.98
CA PRO A 2 12.21 35.96 7.85
C PRO A 2 12.05 37.00 6.75
N VAL A 3 13.20 37.34 6.15
CA VAL A 3 13.39 38.37 5.13
C VAL A 3 12.85 37.86 3.78
N ASN A 4 12.29 38.82 3.05
CA ASN A 4 11.47 38.66 1.86
C ASN A 4 12.36 38.85 0.63
N ASP A 5 12.68 37.79 -0.11
CA ASP A 5 13.54 37.85 -1.30
C ASP A 5 12.66 37.83 -2.57
N ARG A 6 11.97 38.96 -2.78
CA ARG A 6 11.12 39.25 -3.94
C ARG A 6 11.53 40.58 -4.57
N THR A 7 12.81 40.80 -4.81
CA THR A 7 13.30 42.00 -5.50
C THR A 7 14.63 41.73 -6.18
N ALA A 8 14.65 40.87 -7.21
CA ALA A 8 15.82 40.70 -8.09
C ALA A 8 15.44 40.13 -9.47
N SER A 9 14.25 40.43 -10.00
CA SER A 9 13.85 39.89 -11.32
C SER A 9 12.96 40.82 -12.17
N THR A 10 13.03 42.14 -11.98
CA THR A 10 12.13 43.07 -12.70
C THR A 10 12.82 44.21 -13.44
N GLU A 11 14.12 44.12 -13.72
CA GLU A 11 14.79 45.06 -14.62
C GLU A 11 15.85 44.34 -15.44
N ILE A 12 15.46 43.99 -16.68
CA ILE A 12 16.21 44.03 -17.95
C ILE A 12 15.24 43.41 -18.97
N LEU A 13 14.26 44.22 -19.39
CA LEU A 13 13.28 43.89 -20.43
C LEU A 13 13.16 45.12 -21.33
N SER A 14 14.15 45.32 -22.20
CA SER A 14 14.08 46.26 -23.33
C SER A 14 15.37 46.18 -24.15
N ALA A 15 15.40 45.30 -25.16
CA ALA A 15 15.99 45.50 -26.48
C ALA A 15 16.22 44.14 -27.17
N LEU A 16 16.02 44.13 -28.49
CA LEU A 16 16.21 43.01 -29.44
C LEU A 16 14.98 42.11 -29.62
N GLN A 17 14.00 42.61 -30.37
CA GLN A 17 13.07 41.77 -31.14
C GLN A 17 13.87 40.95 -32.16
N PRO A 18 13.76 39.61 -32.19
CA PRO A 18 14.18 38.83 -33.34
C PRO A 18 13.10 38.89 -34.44
N PRO A 19 13.47 38.71 -35.72
CA PRO A 19 12.50 38.73 -36.81
C PRO A 19 11.51 37.56 -36.67
N ALA A 20 10.26 37.80 -37.06
CA ALA A 20 9.23 36.78 -37.14
C ALA A 20 9.63 35.70 -38.14
N SER A 21 10.20 34.60 -37.65
CA SER A 21 10.34 33.35 -38.38
C SER A 21 9.11 32.49 -38.11
N SER A 22 8.15 32.53 -39.03
CA SER A 22 7.00 31.64 -39.08
C SER A 22 7.41 30.29 -39.68
N LEU A 23 8.28 29.55 -38.99
CA LEU A 23 8.52 28.15 -39.28
C LEU A 23 7.80 27.33 -38.20
N GLN A 24 6.70 26.69 -38.59
CA GLN A 24 6.12 25.62 -37.79
C GLN A 24 7.24 24.64 -37.42
N PRO A 25 7.42 24.30 -36.14
CA PRO A 25 8.40 23.30 -35.76
C PRO A 25 8.15 22.02 -36.57
N PRO A 26 9.18 21.33 -37.10
CA PRO A 26 8.97 20.09 -37.82
C PRO A 26 8.16 19.11 -36.96
N ALA A 27 7.26 18.34 -37.56
CA ALA A 27 6.32 17.47 -36.83
C ALA A 27 7.00 16.55 -35.80
N ALA A 28 8.25 16.14 -36.04
CA ALA A 28 9.08 15.42 -35.07
C ALA A 28 9.33 16.21 -33.78
N SER A 29 9.68 17.49 -33.87
CA SER A 29 9.91 18.36 -32.70
C SER A 29 8.64 18.67 -31.89
N LEU A 30 7.47 18.71 -32.55
CA LEU A 30 6.17 18.83 -31.89
C LEU A 30 5.82 17.55 -31.11
N ARG A 31 6.06 16.38 -31.71
CA ARG A 31 5.83 15.08 -31.06
C ARG A 31 6.78 14.86 -29.90
N ASP A 32 8.04 15.26 -30.02
CA ASP A 32 9.02 15.20 -28.92
C ASP A 32 8.62 16.11 -27.75
N ALA A 33 8.15 17.33 -28.04
CA ALA A 33 7.62 18.22 -27.01
C ALA A 33 6.38 17.65 -26.31
N LEU A 34 5.46 17.01 -27.05
CA LEU A 34 4.31 16.31 -26.48
C LEU A 34 4.72 15.14 -25.57
N VAL A 35 5.75 14.39 -25.97
CA VAL A 35 6.29 13.28 -25.17
C VAL A 35 6.88 13.80 -23.85
N GLU A 36 7.69 14.86 -23.91
CA GLU A 36 8.29 15.46 -22.71
C GLU A 36 7.21 16.00 -21.77
N GLN A 37 6.27 16.78 -22.31
CA GLN A 37 5.19 17.37 -21.53
C GLN A 37 4.27 16.30 -20.92
N GLY A 38 3.95 15.26 -21.68
CA GLY A 38 3.12 14.15 -21.21
C GLY A 38 3.79 13.36 -20.08
N ALA A 39 5.08 13.04 -20.22
CA ALA A 39 5.86 12.38 -19.18
C ALA A 39 5.94 13.23 -17.90
N ALA A 40 6.34 14.49 -18.03
CA ALA A 40 6.41 15.43 -16.90
C ALA A 40 5.05 15.64 -16.23
N ALA A 41 3.96 15.71 -17.01
CA ALA A 41 2.61 15.86 -16.49
C ALA A 41 2.17 14.67 -15.63
N LEU A 42 2.58 13.45 -15.99
CA LEU A 42 2.28 12.23 -15.22
C LEU A 42 3.11 12.15 -13.93
N VAL A 43 4.40 12.50 -13.99
CA VAL A 43 5.26 12.59 -12.80
C VAL A 43 4.68 13.60 -11.81
N GLN A 44 4.32 14.79 -12.28
CA GLN A 44 3.70 15.82 -11.45
C GLN A 44 2.35 15.36 -10.89
N ALA A 45 1.51 14.71 -11.70
CA ALA A 45 0.20 14.24 -11.24
C ALA A 45 0.32 13.20 -10.11
N PHE A 46 1.30 12.31 -10.17
CA PHE A 46 1.59 11.39 -9.07
C PHE A 46 2.14 12.13 -7.84
N ALA A 47 3.08 13.06 -8.03
CA ALA A 47 3.64 13.86 -6.94
C ALA A 47 2.55 14.64 -6.18
N ASP A 48 1.62 15.28 -6.91
CA ASP A 48 0.47 15.99 -6.35
C ASP A 48 -0.45 15.06 -5.54
N TYR A 49 -0.79 13.90 -6.12
CA TYR A 49 -1.56 12.86 -5.44
C TYR A 49 -0.87 12.44 -4.13
N ASN A 50 0.43 12.17 -4.19
CA ASN A 50 1.19 11.67 -3.07
C ASN A 50 1.31 12.74 -1.97
N ALA A 51 1.48 14.01 -2.34
CA ALA A 51 1.48 15.13 -1.40
C ALA A 51 0.14 15.24 -0.66
N GLU A 52 -1.00 15.19 -1.38
CA GLU A 52 -2.34 15.22 -0.79
C GLU A 52 -2.59 14.01 0.12
N TYR A 53 -2.17 12.81 -0.31
CA TYR A 53 -2.25 11.60 0.49
C TYR A 53 -1.49 11.73 1.82
N ARG A 54 -0.28 12.29 1.78
CA ARG A 54 0.53 12.55 2.97
C ARG A 54 -0.10 13.61 3.86
N MET A 55 -0.69 14.66 3.30
CA MET A 55 -1.41 15.67 4.08
C MET A 55 -2.57 15.08 4.89
N ILE A 56 -3.36 14.19 4.29
CA ILE A 56 -4.43 13.50 5.02
C ILE A 56 -3.84 12.59 6.11
N THR A 57 -2.78 11.85 5.77
CA THR A 57 -2.12 10.91 6.71
C THR A 57 -1.54 11.63 7.93
N ARG A 58 -1.00 12.84 7.77
CA ARG A 58 -0.45 13.69 8.85
C ARG A 58 -1.48 14.19 9.85
N ARG A 59 -2.79 14.05 9.57
CA ARG A 59 -3.86 14.38 10.52
C ARG A 59 -3.96 13.35 11.66
N ALA A 60 -3.45 12.14 11.45
CA ALA A 60 -3.69 11.00 12.35
C ALA A 60 -3.24 11.22 13.82
N PRO A 61 -2.06 11.81 14.11
CA PRO A 61 -1.68 12.13 15.49
C PRO A 61 -2.72 13.04 16.17
N GLN A 62 -3.17 14.09 15.49
CA GLN A 62 -4.16 15.02 16.05
C GLN A 62 -5.52 14.35 16.25
N ARG A 63 -5.95 13.47 15.32
CA ARG A 63 -7.17 12.67 15.49
C ARG A 63 -7.09 11.78 16.72
N PHE A 64 -5.93 11.15 16.95
CA PHE A 64 -5.68 10.29 18.11
C PHE A 64 -5.70 11.08 19.42
N GLU A 65 -5.00 12.21 19.49
CA GLU A 65 -4.93 13.07 20.67
C GLU A 65 -6.30 13.69 21.02
N ALA A 66 -7.05 14.14 20.02
CA ALA A 66 -8.39 14.68 20.18
C ALA A 66 -9.47 13.60 20.39
N ARG A 67 -9.11 12.31 20.27
CA ARG A 67 -10.03 11.16 20.29
C ARG A 67 -11.14 11.27 19.23
N ASP A 68 -10.85 11.92 18.11
CA ASP A 68 -11.76 12.12 16.99
C ASP A 68 -11.77 10.91 16.05
N TRP A 69 -12.40 9.83 16.52
CA TRP A 69 -12.49 8.56 15.79
C TRP A 69 -13.33 8.67 14.52
N ARG A 70 -14.34 9.54 14.52
CA ARG A 70 -15.14 9.82 13.33
C ARG A 70 -14.31 10.57 12.28
N GLY A 71 -13.47 11.51 12.70
CA GLY A 71 -12.48 12.16 11.84
C GLY A 71 -11.46 11.18 11.27
N SER A 72 -10.92 10.28 12.09
CA SER A 72 -10.01 9.21 11.64
C SER A 72 -10.66 8.32 10.57
N GLN A 73 -11.92 7.92 10.76
CA GLN A 73 -12.67 7.15 9.76
C GLN A 73 -12.88 7.95 8.46
N ARG A 74 -13.21 9.24 8.55
CA ARG A 74 -13.34 10.10 7.36
C ARG A 74 -12.02 10.23 6.60
N ASP A 75 -10.92 10.45 7.31
CA ASP A 75 -9.58 10.53 6.71
C ASP A 75 -9.19 9.21 6.01
N ALA A 76 -9.58 8.06 6.57
CA ALA A 76 -9.38 6.74 5.94
C ALA A 76 -10.12 6.61 4.60
N VAL A 77 -11.40 6.98 4.56
CA VAL A 77 -12.22 6.97 3.35
C VAL A 77 -11.68 7.97 2.31
N GLU A 78 -11.32 9.18 2.75
CA GLU A 78 -10.74 10.22 1.89
C GLU A 78 -9.46 9.72 1.20
N ARG A 79 -8.55 9.05 1.92
CA ARG A 79 -7.33 8.43 1.35
C ARG A 79 -7.63 7.35 0.34
N ILE A 80 -8.64 6.51 0.59
CA ILE A 80 -9.05 5.43 -0.30
C ILE A 80 -9.55 6.00 -1.64
N GLU A 81 -10.43 7.00 -1.58
CA GLU A 81 -11.04 7.60 -2.77
C GLU A 81 -10.08 8.52 -3.55
N LEU A 82 -9.07 9.07 -2.87
CA LEU A 82 -8.13 10.03 -3.42
C LEU A 82 -7.39 9.51 -4.67
N TYR A 83 -7.00 8.23 -4.68
CA TYR A 83 -6.23 7.67 -5.79
C TYR A 83 -7.04 7.68 -7.09
N ASP A 84 -8.27 7.16 -7.06
CA ASP A 84 -9.09 7.03 -8.26
C ASP A 84 -9.53 8.42 -8.79
N ARG A 85 -9.75 9.39 -7.90
CA ARG A 85 -9.96 10.81 -8.29
C ARG A 85 -8.75 11.39 -9.02
N ASN A 86 -7.54 11.14 -8.51
CA ASN A 86 -6.31 11.66 -9.13
C ASN A 86 -5.97 10.98 -10.46
N VAL A 87 -6.19 9.66 -10.58
CA VAL A 87 -6.06 8.96 -11.86
C VAL A 87 -7.03 9.53 -12.89
N ASN A 88 -8.29 9.78 -12.53
CA ASN A 88 -9.26 10.42 -13.42
C ASN A 88 -8.81 11.81 -13.88
N ARG A 89 -8.30 12.62 -12.95
CA ARG A 89 -7.76 13.94 -13.25
C ARG A 89 -6.58 13.85 -14.22
N ALA A 90 -5.67 12.90 -14.01
CA ALA A 90 -4.54 12.67 -14.90
C ALA A 90 -4.99 12.21 -16.30
N VAL A 91 -5.95 11.29 -16.40
CA VAL A 91 -6.52 10.85 -17.69
C VAL A 91 -7.14 12.04 -18.44
N ALA A 92 -7.94 12.87 -17.76
CA ALA A 92 -8.55 14.06 -18.37
C ALA A 92 -7.49 15.06 -18.85
N LYS A 93 -6.46 15.31 -18.03
CA LYS A 93 -5.32 16.18 -18.38
C LYS A 93 -4.58 15.65 -19.62
N MET A 94 -4.25 14.36 -19.64
CA MET A 94 -3.55 13.73 -20.77
C MET A 94 -4.38 13.78 -22.05
N ARG A 95 -5.70 13.56 -21.97
CA ARG A 95 -6.60 13.72 -23.13
C ARG A 95 -6.59 15.14 -23.67
N SER A 96 -6.65 16.13 -22.79
CA SER A 96 -6.60 17.54 -23.20
C SER A 96 -5.26 17.94 -23.80
N GLN A 97 -4.14 17.42 -23.28
CA GLN A 97 -2.79 17.77 -23.72
C GLN A 97 -2.39 17.08 -25.03
N LEU A 98 -2.76 15.80 -25.19
CA LEU A 98 -2.39 15.01 -26.36
C LEU A 98 -3.36 15.16 -27.53
N GLY A 99 -4.59 15.66 -27.30
CA GLY A 99 -5.59 15.84 -28.34
C GLY A 99 -5.88 14.53 -29.08
N ASP A 100 -5.78 14.56 -30.41
CA ASP A 100 -6.02 13.39 -31.27
C ASP A 100 -5.01 12.25 -31.02
N GLU A 101 -3.81 12.56 -30.52
CA GLU A 101 -2.77 11.57 -30.21
C GLU A 101 -2.99 10.92 -28.82
N ALA A 102 -4.06 11.28 -28.10
CA ALA A 102 -4.33 10.77 -26.75
C ALA A 102 -4.54 9.25 -26.69
N THR A 103 -4.92 8.63 -27.80
CA THR A 103 -5.10 7.18 -27.94
C THR A 103 -4.05 6.53 -28.86
N GLU A 104 -2.98 7.25 -29.21
CA GLU A 104 -1.93 6.73 -30.08
C GLU A 104 -0.86 5.97 -29.28
N ARG A 105 -0.81 4.64 -29.48
CA ARG A 105 0.06 3.75 -28.70
C ARG A 105 1.54 4.08 -28.85
N ALA A 106 1.96 4.50 -30.05
CA ALA A 106 3.34 4.89 -30.31
C ALA A 106 3.75 6.12 -29.48
N VAL A 107 2.84 7.09 -29.27
CA VAL A 107 3.11 8.25 -28.40
C VAL A 107 3.23 7.81 -26.95
N TRP A 108 2.31 6.98 -26.47
CA TRP A 108 2.36 6.47 -25.09
C TRP A 108 3.58 5.61 -24.80
N SER A 109 4.07 4.86 -25.79
CA SER A 109 5.33 4.11 -25.66
C SER A 109 6.53 5.05 -25.48
N SER A 110 6.61 6.14 -26.26
CA SER A 110 7.62 7.18 -26.10
C SER A 110 7.49 7.93 -24.76
N ILE A 111 6.26 8.26 -24.34
CA ILE A 111 5.98 8.85 -23.02
C ILE A 111 6.44 7.91 -21.91
N LYS A 112 6.15 6.61 -21.99
CA LYS A 112 6.60 5.61 -21.01
C LYS A 112 8.12 5.58 -20.88
N ARG A 113 8.85 5.59 -22.01
CA ARG A 113 10.32 5.63 -22.00
C ARG A 113 10.82 6.87 -21.28
N ARG A 114 10.33 8.05 -21.68
CA ARG A 114 10.75 9.31 -21.07
C ARG A 114 10.35 9.41 -19.59
N PHE A 115 9.15 8.96 -19.24
CA PHE A 115 8.69 8.86 -17.85
C PHE A 115 9.62 7.98 -17.02
N THR A 116 10.10 6.86 -17.57
CA THR A 116 11.03 5.94 -16.88
C THR A 116 12.34 6.64 -16.52
N GLU A 117 12.89 7.44 -17.45
CA GLU A 117 14.10 8.24 -17.21
C GLU A 117 13.87 9.28 -16.11
N LEU A 118 12.73 9.98 -16.14
CA LEU A 118 12.42 11.02 -15.15
C LEU A 118 12.27 10.49 -13.72
N ILE A 119 11.75 9.27 -13.56
CA ILE A 119 11.52 8.67 -12.23
C ILE A 119 12.70 7.84 -11.73
N GLU A 120 13.77 7.69 -12.50
CA GLU A 120 14.83 6.73 -12.21
C GLU A 120 15.48 6.98 -10.84
N ALA A 121 15.75 8.24 -10.53
CA ALA A 121 16.35 8.67 -9.26
C ALA A 121 15.32 8.87 -8.12
N LEU A 122 14.02 8.73 -8.40
CA LEU A 122 12.99 8.93 -7.40
C LEU A 122 12.90 7.71 -6.46
N PRO A 123 12.74 7.94 -5.15
CA PRO A 123 12.48 6.87 -4.20
C PRO A 123 11.06 6.31 -4.43
N ASP A 124 10.84 5.03 -4.10
CA ASP A 124 9.56 4.34 -4.29
C ASP A 124 8.96 4.48 -5.71
N ARG A 125 9.80 4.63 -6.75
CA ARG A 125 9.40 4.78 -8.16
C ARG A 125 8.44 3.71 -8.70
N GLU A 126 8.30 2.58 -8.01
CA GLU A 126 7.28 1.58 -8.33
C GLU A 126 5.85 2.12 -8.18
N PHE A 127 5.63 3.08 -7.27
CA PHE A 127 4.33 3.76 -7.16
C PHE A 127 4.02 4.63 -8.38
N ASP A 128 5.02 5.35 -8.90
CA ASP A 128 4.91 6.11 -10.14
C ASP A 128 4.53 5.19 -11.32
N LYS A 129 5.19 4.03 -11.44
CA LYS A 129 4.85 3.02 -12.46
C LYS A 129 3.43 2.47 -12.29
N THR A 130 3.00 2.21 -11.06
CA THR A 130 1.62 1.75 -10.78
C THR A 130 0.59 2.84 -11.12
N PHE A 131 0.89 4.11 -10.84
CA PHE A 131 0.05 5.24 -11.23
C PHE A 131 -0.04 5.39 -12.74
N PHE A 132 1.11 5.32 -13.44
CA PHE A 132 1.19 5.31 -14.90
C PHE A 132 0.31 4.21 -15.50
N ASN A 133 0.47 2.97 -15.04
CA ASN A 133 -0.34 1.83 -15.48
C ASN A 133 -1.84 2.05 -15.23
N SER A 134 -2.20 2.71 -14.13
CA SER A 134 -3.60 3.02 -13.82
C SER A 134 -4.18 4.04 -14.80
N VAL A 135 -3.38 5.04 -15.21
CA VAL A 135 -3.77 6.03 -16.23
C VAL A 135 -3.91 5.35 -17.59
N THR A 136 -2.90 4.61 -18.05
CA THR A 136 -2.93 3.97 -19.39
C THR A 136 -4.06 2.95 -19.51
N ARG A 137 -4.28 2.10 -18.50
CA ARG A 137 -5.40 1.13 -18.50
C ARG A 137 -6.77 1.80 -18.59
N ARG A 138 -6.91 3.02 -18.07
CA ARG A 138 -8.15 3.80 -18.12
C ARG A 138 -8.30 4.56 -19.43
N THR A 139 -7.18 4.98 -20.04
CA THR A 139 -7.14 5.58 -21.38
C THR A 139 -7.51 4.57 -22.47
N PHE A 140 -6.89 3.38 -22.46
CA PHE A 140 -6.99 2.40 -23.55
C PHE A 140 -8.03 1.31 -23.33
N GLY A 141 -8.50 1.13 -22.10
CA GLY A 141 -9.38 0.00 -21.80
C GLY A 141 -8.69 -1.37 -21.93
N THR A 142 -7.37 -1.45 -21.73
CA THR A 142 -6.56 -2.67 -21.93
C THR A 142 -7.14 -3.92 -21.24
N VAL A 143 -7.26 -5.00 -22.01
CA VAL A 143 -7.52 -6.36 -21.52
C VAL A 143 -6.19 -7.11 -21.38
N GLY A 144 -5.93 -7.70 -20.21
CA GLY A 144 -4.66 -8.36 -19.91
C GLY A 144 -3.55 -7.35 -19.57
N VAL A 145 -2.42 -7.45 -20.27
CA VAL A 145 -1.26 -6.57 -20.14
C VAL A 145 -0.82 -6.15 -21.54
N ASP A 146 -0.54 -4.87 -21.71
CA ASP A 146 0.07 -4.33 -22.92
C ASP A 146 1.46 -3.79 -22.60
N ALA A 147 2.49 -4.61 -22.85
CA ALA A 147 3.87 -4.28 -22.51
C ALA A 147 4.41 -3.03 -23.24
N ALA A 148 3.81 -2.66 -24.38
CA ALA A 148 4.23 -1.49 -25.15
C ALA A 148 3.93 -0.17 -24.41
N VAL A 149 2.85 -0.14 -23.64
CA VAL A 149 2.33 1.07 -22.94
C VAL A 149 2.08 0.86 -21.45
N GLU A 150 2.45 -0.28 -20.88
CA GLU A 150 2.37 -0.57 -19.44
C GLU A 150 3.70 -1.13 -18.93
N PHE A 151 4.05 -0.81 -17.68
CA PHE A 151 5.12 -1.47 -16.95
C PHE A 151 4.67 -2.88 -16.58
N VAL A 152 5.30 -3.90 -17.18
CA VAL A 152 5.05 -5.29 -16.85
C VAL A 152 5.68 -5.59 -15.49
N ALA A 153 4.89 -6.12 -14.56
CA ALA A 153 5.36 -6.31 -13.20
C ALA A 153 6.44 -7.41 -13.08
N LEU A 154 6.54 -8.34 -14.03
CA LEU A 154 7.16 -9.64 -13.79
C LEU A 154 8.70 -9.66 -13.70
N ASP A 155 9.38 -8.58 -14.09
CA ASP A 155 10.82 -8.67 -14.38
C ASP A 155 11.75 -8.44 -13.17
N PHE A 156 11.27 -7.98 -12.01
CA PHE A 156 12.12 -7.65 -10.86
C PHE A 156 11.50 -7.97 -9.48
N ASP A 157 12.36 -8.26 -8.50
CA ASP A 157 11.97 -8.28 -7.08
C ASP A 157 11.71 -6.82 -6.62
N PRO A 158 10.49 -6.51 -6.14
CA PRO A 158 10.07 -5.15 -5.78
C PRO A 158 10.87 -4.51 -4.65
N ILE A 159 11.53 -5.30 -3.80
CA ILE A 159 12.28 -4.79 -2.65
C ILE A 159 13.79 -4.97 -2.80
N ALA A 160 14.26 -5.78 -3.76
CA ALA A 160 15.69 -6.04 -3.94
C ALA A 160 16.51 -4.79 -4.27
N SER A 161 15.92 -3.79 -4.94
CA SER A 161 16.61 -2.53 -5.26
C SER A 161 16.65 -1.54 -4.09
N ILE A 162 16.02 -1.85 -2.95
CA ILE A 162 15.94 -0.96 -1.79
C ILE A 162 17.11 -1.26 -0.87
N THR A 163 18.15 -0.43 -0.93
CA THR A 163 19.38 -0.59 -0.14
C THR A 163 19.45 0.33 1.08
N SER A 164 18.67 1.41 1.07
CA SER A 164 18.56 2.36 2.19
C SER A 164 17.64 1.84 3.30
N THR A 165 17.98 2.14 4.56
CA THR A 165 17.18 1.80 5.74
C THR A 165 16.14 2.87 6.05
N ILE A 166 15.04 2.47 6.67
CA ILE A 166 14.07 3.41 7.26
C ILE A 166 14.70 4.12 8.47
N GLU A 167 14.26 5.35 8.77
CA GLU A 167 14.66 6.04 10.00
C GLU A 167 14.12 5.32 11.24
N THR A 168 15.04 4.97 12.14
CA THR A 168 14.74 4.30 13.41
C THR A 168 15.36 5.03 14.60
N ASN A 169 14.76 4.86 15.77
CA ASN A 169 15.38 5.18 17.06
C ASN A 169 15.89 3.87 17.68
N VAL A 170 17.12 3.88 18.18
CA VAL A 170 17.79 2.71 18.78
C VAL A 170 18.06 2.99 20.25
N TYR A 171 17.62 2.06 21.11
CA TYR A 171 17.75 2.13 22.56
C TYR A 171 18.56 0.95 23.04
N MET A 172 19.59 1.21 23.86
CA MET A 172 20.50 0.19 24.37
C MET A 172 20.21 -0.11 25.83
N ASN A 173 20.03 -1.38 26.19
CA ASN A 173 19.88 -1.77 27.58
C ASN A 173 21.23 -1.63 28.31
N ARG A 174 21.29 -0.75 29.31
CA ARG A 174 22.49 -0.50 30.13
C ARG A 174 22.40 -1.13 31.52
N GLY A 175 21.62 -2.20 31.66
CA GLY A 175 21.46 -2.97 32.90
C GLY A 175 20.16 -2.73 33.66
N SER A 176 19.27 -1.86 33.15
CA SER A 176 17.91 -1.71 33.68
C SER A 176 16.91 -1.60 32.52
N PRO A 177 16.07 -2.64 32.32
CA PRO A 177 14.95 -2.58 31.40
C PRO A 177 13.98 -1.44 31.73
N GLU A 178 13.81 -1.10 33.00
CA GLU A 178 12.93 0.01 33.41
C GLU A 178 13.43 1.35 32.86
N LEU A 179 14.72 1.66 33.01
CA LEU A 179 15.32 2.87 32.43
C LEU A 179 15.28 2.86 30.90
N LEU A 180 15.46 1.69 30.29
CA LEU A 180 15.33 1.51 28.84
C LEU A 180 13.92 1.88 28.35
N PHE A 181 12.87 1.41 29.03
CA PHE A 181 11.50 1.70 28.63
C PHE A 181 11.04 3.11 29.03
N GLU A 182 11.62 3.70 30.08
CA GLU A 182 11.46 5.13 30.38
C GLU A 182 12.00 6.00 29.24
N GLU A 183 13.17 5.69 28.68
CA GLU A 183 13.72 6.39 27.52
C GLU A 183 12.81 6.25 26.28
N VAL A 184 12.35 5.03 26.00
CA VAL A 184 11.40 4.75 24.90
C VAL A 184 10.12 5.58 25.05
N LEU A 185 9.44 5.53 26.20
CA LEU A 185 8.20 6.28 26.42
C LEU A 185 8.43 7.79 26.46
N THR A 186 9.67 8.22 26.74
CA THR A 186 10.04 9.63 26.69
C THR A 186 10.10 10.18 25.28
N ASP A 187 10.58 9.38 24.32
CA ASP A 187 10.64 9.77 22.92
C ASP A 187 9.28 9.67 22.23
N PHE A 188 8.49 8.65 22.57
CA PHE A 188 7.15 8.45 22.04
C PHE A 188 6.08 9.13 22.90
N ARG A 189 6.21 10.45 23.10
CA ARG A 189 5.21 11.28 23.78
C ARG A 189 4.21 11.90 22.81
N PHE A 190 2.96 11.96 23.26
CA PHE A 190 1.91 12.78 22.66
C PHE A 190 1.73 14.07 23.47
N ARG A 191 0.99 15.04 22.94
CA ARG A 191 0.49 16.19 23.70
C ARG A 191 -0.40 15.76 24.85
N THR A 192 -1.16 14.69 24.66
CA THR A 192 -1.89 14.04 25.74
C THR A 192 -0.91 13.21 26.59
N PRO A 193 -0.79 13.47 27.90
CA PRO A 193 0.14 12.73 28.74
C PRO A 193 -0.30 11.28 28.92
N TYR A 194 0.66 10.45 29.34
CA TYR A 194 0.35 9.13 29.88
C TYR A 194 -0.44 9.29 31.20
N VAL A 195 -1.44 8.44 31.43
CA VAL A 195 -2.25 8.47 32.67
C VAL A 195 -1.36 8.30 33.89
N ASP A 196 -0.46 7.32 33.82
CA ASP A 196 0.53 7.02 34.84
C ASP A 196 1.78 6.54 34.11
N PHE A 197 2.80 7.40 34.04
CA PHE A 197 4.00 7.17 33.26
C PHE A 197 4.83 6.02 33.85
N ASP A 198 5.07 6.05 35.16
CA ASP A 198 5.87 5.03 35.86
C ASP A 198 5.20 3.66 35.78
N ARG A 199 3.87 3.62 35.96
CA ARG A 199 3.12 2.38 35.79
C ARG A 199 3.17 1.87 34.35
N SER A 200 3.18 2.77 33.36
CA SER A 200 3.32 2.37 31.94
C SER A 200 4.68 1.71 31.68
N VAL A 201 5.76 2.26 32.24
CA VAL A 201 7.10 1.65 32.21
C VAL A 201 7.09 0.26 32.87
N GLN A 202 6.48 0.14 34.04
CA GLN A 202 6.36 -1.14 34.75
C GLN A 202 5.56 -2.18 33.97
N ILE A 203 4.45 -1.79 33.34
CA ILE A 203 3.63 -2.69 32.51
C ILE A 203 4.49 -3.26 31.37
N ILE A 204 5.20 -2.41 30.63
CA ILE A 204 6.03 -2.87 29.51
C ILE A 204 7.14 -3.78 30.01
N THR A 205 7.82 -3.38 31.09
CA THR A 205 8.93 -4.15 31.65
C THR A 205 8.49 -5.55 32.09
N ASN A 206 7.38 -5.65 32.82
CA ASN A 206 6.86 -6.92 33.33
C ASN A 206 6.39 -7.82 32.19
N GLU A 207 5.73 -7.26 31.17
CA GLU A 207 5.24 -8.01 30.03
C GLU A 207 6.38 -8.54 29.15
N VAL A 208 7.42 -7.73 28.91
CA VAL A 208 8.63 -8.18 28.20
C VAL A 208 9.36 -9.28 28.98
N ARG A 209 9.50 -9.11 30.30
CA ARG A 209 10.10 -10.13 31.17
C ARG A 209 9.31 -11.44 31.11
N ALA A 210 7.99 -11.38 31.24
CA ALA A 210 7.13 -12.55 31.18
C ALA A 210 7.20 -13.26 29.82
N GLN A 211 7.18 -12.53 28.70
CA GLN A 211 7.27 -13.13 27.36
C GLN A 211 8.65 -13.76 27.08
N ILE A 212 9.73 -13.21 27.66
CA ILE A 212 11.06 -13.82 27.61
C ILE A 212 11.13 -15.09 28.46
N GLU A 213 10.59 -15.05 29.68
CA GLU A 213 10.57 -16.19 30.61
C GLU A 213 9.70 -17.35 30.10
N ALA A 214 8.61 -17.06 29.39
CA ALA A 214 7.74 -18.08 28.80
C ALA A 214 8.46 -18.98 27.79
N ASP A 215 9.49 -18.46 27.11
CA ASP A 215 10.32 -19.20 26.15
C ASP A 215 11.65 -19.68 26.77
N ALA A 216 11.81 -19.55 28.09
CA ALA A 216 13.01 -19.96 28.76
C ALA A 216 13.19 -21.48 28.67
N ASP A 217 14.36 -21.87 28.17
CA ASP A 217 14.83 -23.23 28.16
C ASP A 217 15.84 -23.38 29.30
N ALA A 218 15.54 -24.21 30.31
CA ALA A 218 16.40 -24.40 31.47
C ALA A 218 17.81 -24.91 31.12
N SER A 219 18.01 -25.41 29.89
CA SER A 219 19.32 -25.82 29.38
C SER A 219 20.15 -24.67 28.78
N LYS A 220 19.60 -23.45 28.68
CA LYS A 220 20.24 -22.28 28.07
C LYS A 220 20.29 -21.10 29.05
N PRO A 221 21.24 -20.17 28.90
CA PRO A 221 21.21 -18.91 29.63
C PRO A 221 19.89 -18.16 29.38
N PRO A 222 19.34 -17.44 30.38
CA PRO A 222 18.16 -16.61 30.20
C PRO A 222 18.38 -15.59 29.09
N LEU A 223 17.38 -15.41 28.21
CA LEU A 223 17.48 -14.39 27.18
C LEU A 223 17.58 -13.02 27.85
N GLN A 224 18.55 -12.23 27.42
CA GLN A 224 18.72 -10.85 27.84
C GLN A 224 18.29 -9.93 26.70
N VAL A 225 17.69 -8.79 27.05
CA VAL A 225 17.40 -7.71 26.10
C VAL A 225 18.63 -6.84 26.02
N ASP A 226 19.24 -6.72 24.85
CA ASP A 226 20.40 -5.86 24.63
C ASP A 226 19.99 -4.54 23.97
N GLN A 227 19.05 -4.61 23.02
CA GLN A 227 18.69 -3.47 22.18
C GLN A 227 17.22 -3.53 21.75
N ILE A 228 16.61 -2.35 21.66
CA ILE A 228 15.34 -2.10 20.99
C ILE A 228 15.56 -1.13 19.84
N GLU A 229 14.92 -1.40 18.71
CA GLU A 229 14.92 -0.50 17.55
C GLU A 229 13.48 -0.27 17.08
N PHE A 230 13.03 0.98 17.09
CA PHE A 230 11.71 1.38 16.65
C PHE A 230 11.76 2.22 15.39
N ILE A 231 10.85 1.97 14.45
CA ILE A 231 10.56 2.92 13.37
C ILE A 231 10.10 4.23 14.02
N ARG A 232 10.71 5.35 13.62
CA ARG A 232 10.44 6.66 14.22
C ARG A 232 8.98 7.11 14.01
N THR A 233 8.38 6.73 12.89
CA THR A 233 6.97 7.01 12.58
C THR A 233 6.04 6.13 13.40
N VAL A 234 5.10 6.74 14.12
CA VAL A 234 3.99 6.05 14.81
C VAL A 234 2.90 5.67 13.82
N PHE A 235 2.38 4.46 13.94
CA PHE A 235 1.36 3.90 13.06
C PHE A 235 -0.01 4.05 13.70
N PHE A 236 -0.95 4.75 13.08
CA PHE A 236 -2.28 4.94 13.63
C PHE A 236 -3.31 4.09 12.90
N GLN A 237 -4.17 3.40 13.64
CA GLN A 237 -5.27 2.63 13.07
C GLN A 237 -6.45 2.71 14.02
N MET A 238 -7.56 3.25 13.50
CA MET A 238 -8.81 3.42 14.23
C MET A 238 -8.64 4.22 15.53
N THR A 239 -8.62 3.54 16.68
CA THR A 239 -8.52 4.15 18.02
C THR A 239 -7.16 3.89 18.70
N ARG A 240 -6.20 3.34 17.95
CA ARG A 240 -4.89 2.94 18.47
C ARG A 240 -3.76 3.61 17.72
N ALA A 241 -2.69 3.88 18.46
CA ALA A 241 -1.38 4.21 17.95
C ALA A 241 -0.44 3.04 18.23
N TYR A 242 0.43 2.72 17.28
CA TYR A 242 1.36 1.59 17.39
C TYR A 242 2.78 2.09 17.17
N VAL A 243 3.64 1.81 18.14
CA VAL A 243 5.08 1.99 18.00
C VAL A 243 5.65 0.65 17.53
N VAL A 244 6.20 0.61 16.32
CA VAL A 244 6.52 -0.64 15.61
C VAL A 244 8.03 -0.78 15.47
N GLY A 245 8.57 -1.91 15.91
CA GLY A 245 10.01 -2.13 15.94
C GLY A 245 10.39 -3.58 16.14
N ARG A 246 11.58 -3.76 16.68
CA ARG A 246 12.16 -5.06 17.05
C ARG A 246 12.93 -4.96 18.35
N ILE A 247 12.93 -6.05 19.08
CA ILE A 247 13.69 -6.23 20.32
C ILE A 247 14.66 -7.39 20.10
N SER A 248 15.87 -7.25 20.59
CA SER A 248 16.95 -8.17 20.31
C SER A 248 17.89 -8.35 21.49
N GLY A 249 18.57 -9.49 21.48
CA GLY A 249 19.69 -9.78 22.36
C GLY A 249 20.64 -10.80 21.72
N ALA A 250 21.56 -11.33 22.52
CA ALA A 250 22.55 -12.30 22.07
C ALA A 250 21.92 -13.51 21.33
N GLY A 251 22.07 -13.53 20.00
CA GLY A 251 21.62 -14.64 19.15
C GLY A 251 20.13 -14.68 18.84
N TRP A 252 19.36 -13.64 19.18
CA TRP A 252 17.92 -13.62 18.91
C TRP A 252 17.40 -12.21 18.56
N ILE A 253 16.34 -12.19 17.73
CA ILE A 253 15.61 -10.98 17.37
C ILE A 253 14.13 -11.32 17.25
N ARG A 254 13.26 -10.43 17.73
CA ARG A 254 11.81 -10.56 17.68
C ARG A 254 11.17 -9.25 17.24
N PRO A 255 9.97 -9.30 16.62
CA PRO A 255 9.17 -8.09 16.49
C PRO A 255 8.90 -7.51 17.88
N PHE A 256 8.71 -6.19 17.95
CA PHE A 256 8.32 -5.53 19.18
C PHE A 256 7.37 -4.39 18.85
N VAL A 257 6.13 -4.51 19.31
CA VAL A 257 5.10 -3.50 19.05
C VAL A 257 4.40 -3.10 20.34
N LEU A 258 4.37 -1.79 20.60
CA LEU A 258 3.59 -1.19 21.68
C LEU A 258 2.30 -0.64 21.10
N ALA A 259 1.15 -1.14 21.57
CA ALA A 259 -0.15 -0.56 21.26
C ALA A 259 -0.54 0.45 22.34
N LEU A 260 -0.86 1.66 21.92
CA LEU A 260 -1.21 2.79 22.76
C LEU A 260 -2.66 3.18 22.52
N LYS A 261 -3.38 3.46 23.61
CA LYS A 261 -4.79 3.89 23.57
C LYS A 261 -4.92 5.23 24.29
N ASN A 262 -5.62 6.16 23.66
CA ASN A 262 -6.00 7.41 24.31
C ASN A 262 -7.37 7.27 24.97
N THR A 263 -7.41 7.45 26.30
CA THR A 263 -8.62 7.38 27.13
C THR A 263 -9.08 8.78 27.54
N GLU A 264 -10.17 8.89 28.30
CA GLU A 264 -10.56 10.18 28.89
C GLU A 264 -9.51 10.75 29.85
N SER A 265 -8.75 9.88 30.51
CA SER A 265 -7.76 10.27 31.51
C SER A 265 -6.35 10.47 30.93
N GLY A 266 -6.12 10.09 29.67
CA GLY A 266 -4.80 10.13 29.03
C GLY A 266 -4.43 8.85 28.28
N VAL A 267 -3.16 8.79 27.83
CA VAL A 267 -2.62 7.67 27.07
C VAL A 267 -2.25 6.51 28.01
N VAL A 268 -2.56 5.29 27.60
CA VAL A 268 -2.19 4.05 28.31
C VAL A 268 -1.57 3.05 27.34
N ILE A 269 -0.75 2.14 27.90
CA ILE A 269 -0.30 0.94 27.20
C ILE A 269 -1.48 -0.03 27.14
N ASP A 270 -1.95 -0.33 25.93
CA ASP A 270 -3.07 -1.25 25.69
C ASP A 270 -2.57 -2.69 25.49
N ALA A 271 -1.41 -2.85 24.84
CA ALA A 271 -0.77 -4.15 24.65
C ALA A 271 0.73 -4.01 24.34
N VAL A 272 1.49 -5.07 24.64
CA VAL A 272 2.90 -5.24 24.28
C VAL A 272 3.02 -6.58 23.56
N MET A 273 3.53 -6.56 22.32
CA MET A 273 3.56 -7.72 21.44
C MET A 273 5.00 -8.03 21.02
N MET A 274 5.51 -9.23 21.37
CA MET A 274 6.81 -9.73 20.89
C MET A 274 6.72 -10.94 19.96
N ASP A 275 5.55 -11.54 19.84
CA ASP A 275 5.34 -12.74 19.02
C ASP A 275 5.06 -12.41 17.55
N GLU A 276 5.71 -13.13 16.62
CA GLU A 276 5.55 -12.96 15.18
C GLU A 276 4.10 -13.19 14.74
N SER A 277 3.42 -14.18 15.29
CA SER A 277 2.05 -14.50 14.87
C SER A 277 1.07 -13.39 15.25
N THR A 278 1.21 -12.86 16.47
CA THR A 278 0.41 -11.76 17.00
C THR A 278 0.65 -10.48 16.20
N VAL A 279 1.91 -10.13 15.93
CA VAL A 279 2.25 -8.95 15.13
C VAL A 279 1.83 -9.15 13.66
N SER A 280 1.92 -10.35 13.10
CA SER A 280 1.45 -10.64 11.73
C SER A 280 -0.06 -10.37 11.55
N ILE A 281 -0.87 -10.63 12.59
CA ILE A 281 -2.31 -10.32 12.60
C ILE A 281 -2.56 -8.81 12.56
N LEU A 282 -1.72 -8.01 13.23
CA LEU A 282 -1.82 -6.55 13.22
C LEU A 282 -1.62 -5.98 11.79
N PHE A 283 -0.70 -6.58 11.03
CA PHE A 283 -0.42 -6.23 9.63
C PHE A 283 -1.28 -7.04 8.64
N SER A 284 -2.45 -7.54 9.05
CA SER A 284 -3.28 -8.40 8.20
C SER A 284 -4.32 -7.69 7.34
N PHE A 285 -4.71 -8.35 6.25
CA PHE A 285 -5.77 -7.93 5.34
C PHE A 285 -7.17 -7.84 5.99
N THR A 286 -7.34 -8.26 7.24
CA THR A 286 -8.60 -8.12 8.00
C THR A 286 -8.66 -6.85 8.84
N ARG A 287 -7.57 -6.05 8.84
CA ARG A 287 -7.46 -4.78 9.57
C ARG A 287 -7.53 -3.60 8.62
N SER A 288 -7.99 -2.46 9.12
CA SER A 288 -7.98 -1.19 8.38
C SER A 288 -6.55 -0.75 8.06
N TYR A 289 -6.34 0.03 7.01
CA TYR A 289 -5.00 0.48 6.65
C TYR A 289 -4.42 1.47 7.67
N PHE A 290 -3.13 1.38 7.92
CA PHE A 290 -2.43 2.32 8.79
C PHE A 290 -2.39 3.72 8.20
N HIS A 291 -2.50 4.70 9.09
CA HIS A 291 -2.07 6.07 8.86
C HIS A 291 -0.67 6.23 9.45
N ALA A 292 0.35 6.18 8.60
CA ALA A 292 1.74 6.41 8.95
C ALA A 292 2.35 7.28 7.84
N ASP A 293 2.82 8.48 8.16
CA ASP A 293 3.43 9.39 7.17
C ASP A 293 4.88 8.98 6.89
N LEU A 294 5.03 7.87 6.17
CA LEU A 294 6.32 7.33 5.76
C LEU A 294 6.86 8.12 4.56
N ALA A 295 8.12 8.58 4.67
CA ALA A 295 8.79 9.23 3.55
C ALA A 295 9.01 8.27 2.38
N HIS A 296 9.48 7.05 2.71
CA HIS A 296 9.71 5.96 1.77
C HIS A 296 9.07 4.68 2.32
N VAL A 297 7.98 4.25 1.71
CA VAL A 297 7.19 3.08 2.14
C VAL A 297 7.96 1.80 1.87
N GLY A 298 8.74 1.72 0.79
CA GLY A 298 9.53 0.53 0.49
C GLY A 298 10.54 0.19 1.59
N GLN A 299 11.16 1.20 2.21
CA GLN A 299 12.04 1.00 3.36
C GLN A 299 11.30 0.42 4.58
N ALA A 300 10.07 0.86 4.84
CA ALA A 300 9.23 0.29 5.88
C ALA A 300 8.88 -1.18 5.59
N VAL A 301 8.58 -1.50 4.33
CA VAL A 301 8.33 -2.90 3.91
C VAL A 301 9.55 -3.77 4.16
N VAL A 302 10.76 -3.31 3.80
CA VAL A 302 12.01 -4.03 4.08
C VAL A 302 12.21 -4.26 5.59
N PHE A 303 12.00 -3.23 6.42
CA PHE A 303 12.08 -3.38 7.86
C PHE A 303 11.06 -4.40 8.39
N LEU A 304 9.79 -4.29 7.97
CA LEU A 304 8.73 -5.21 8.38
C LEU A 304 9.00 -6.64 7.91
N LYS A 305 9.61 -6.85 6.74
CA LYS A 305 10.03 -8.18 6.28
C LYS A 305 11.13 -8.80 7.16
N SER A 306 11.98 -7.98 7.80
CA SER A 306 12.99 -8.49 8.73
C SER A 306 12.41 -9.06 10.02
N ILE A 307 11.20 -8.64 10.40
CA ILE A 307 10.50 -9.09 11.62
C ILE A 307 9.25 -9.95 11.34
N LEU A 308 8.75 -9.93 10.11
CA LEU A 308 7.62 -10.71 9.61
C LEU A 308 8.01 -11.41 8.29
N PRO A 309 8.96 -12.36 8.33
CA PRO A 309 9.57 -12.93 7.12
C PRO A 309 8.58 -13.70 6.24
N ARG A 310 7.49 -14.24 6.82
CA ARG A 310 6.45 -14.96 6.07
C ARG A 310 5.35 -14.06 5.51
N LYS A 311 5.31 -12.78 5.88
CA LYS A 311 4.27 -11.87 5.43
C LYS A 311 4.46 -11.51 3.94
N PRO A 312 3.44 -11.64 3.08
CA PRO A 312 3.54 -11.25 1.68
C PRO A 312 3.83 -9.76 1.52
N VAL A 313 4.67 -9.40 0.55
CA VAL A 313 5.03 -8.01 0.25
C VAL A 313 3.79 -7.24 -0.22
N SER A 314 2.93 -7.89 -1.00
CA SER A 314 1.65 -7.31 -1.43
C SER A 314 0.78 -6.86 -0.25
N GLU A 315 0.72 -7.66 0.81
CA GLU A 315 -0.08 -7.36 1.99
C GLU A 315 0.52 -6.23 2.82
N LEU A 316 1.85 -6.17 2.94
CA LEU A 316 2.54 -5.07 3.63
C LEU A 316 2.28 -3.73 2.93
N TYR A 317 2.43 -3.64 1.61
CA TYR A 317 2.08 -2.41 0.89
C TYR A 317 0.61 -2.02 1.08
N THR A 318 -0.30 -3.00 1.02
CA THR A 318 -1.73 -2.77 1.23
C THR A 318 -2.01 -2.21 2.62
N VAL A 319 -1.51 -2.84 3.69
CA VAL A 319 -1.79 -2.41 5.07
C VAL A 319 -1.11 -1.08 5.43
N LEU A 320 -0.02 -0.72 4.77
CA LEU A 320 0.60 0.62 4.83
C LEU A 320 -0.19 1.69 4.04
N GLY A 321 -1.36 1.33 3.50
CA GLY A 321 -2.28 2.22 2.79
C GLY A 321 -1.96 2.41 1.31
N ARG A 322 -1.01 1.65 0.74
CA ARG A 322 -0.65 1.67 -0.69
C ARG A 322 -1.34 0.51 -1.43
N ALA A 323 -2.66 0.43 -1.29
CA ALA A 323 -3.48 -0.69 -1.79
C ALA A 323 -3.30 -0.97 -3.30
N LYS A 324 -3.11 0.07 -4.13
CA LYS A 324 -2.89 -0.12 -5.57
C LYS A 324 -1.51 -0.73 -5.87
N GLN A 325 -0.47 -0.38 -5.11
CA GLN A 325 0.81 -1.09 -5.19
C GLN A 325 0.65 -2.53 -4.71
N GLY A 326 0.02 -2.74 -3.56
CA GLY A 326 -0.23 -4.09 -3.06
C GLY A 326 -0.97 -4.97 -4.08
N LYS A 327 -1.88 -4.39 -4.87
CA LYS A 327 -2.53 -5.07 -6.00
C LYS A 327 -1.54 -5.42 -7.13
N THR A 328 -0.66 -4.51 -7.51
CA THR A 328 0.43 -4.77 -8.48
C THR A 328 1.34 -5.90 -8.00
N GLU A 329 1.73 -5.89 -6.74
CA GLU A 329 2.54 -6.95 -6.12
C GLU A 329 1.81 -8.29 -6.08
N ARG A 330 0.52 -8.30 -5.75
CA ARG A 330 -0.29 -9.52 -5.74
C ARG A 330 -0.41 -10.14 -7.12
N TYR A 331 -0.55 -9.31 -8.15
CA TYR A 331 -0.52 -9.77 -9.54
C TYR A 331 0.83 -10.43 -9.87
N ARG A 332 1.94 -9.79 -9.49
CA ARG A 332 3.29 -10.34 -9.66
C ARG A 332 3.46 -11.68 -8.93
N GLU A 333 3.03 -11.75 -7.66
CA GLU A 333 3.06 -12.97 -6.85
C GLU A 333 2.28 -14.11 -7.52
N LEU A 334 1.05 -13.85 -7.99
CA LEU A 334 0.22 -14.84 -8.67
C LEU A 334 0.85 -15.38 -9.95
N PHE A 335 1.36 -14.50 -10.82
CA PHE A 335 1.94 -14.94 -12.09
C PHE A 335 3.28 -15.63 -11.92
N ARG A 336 4.10 -15.21 -10.94
CA ARG A 336 5.31 -15.95 -10.55
C ARG A 336 4.94 -17.35 -10.04
N HIS A 337 3.92 -17.45 -9.20
CA HIS A 337 3.42 -18.74 -8.73
C HIS A 337 2.95 -19.62 -9.89
N LEU A 338 2.17 -19.09 -10.83
CA LEU A 338 1.75 -19.82 -12.03
C LEU A 338 2.95 -20.30 -12.88
N GLN A 339 4.06 -19.56 -12.95
CA GLN A 339 5.26 -20.01 -13.66
C GLN A 339 6.02 -21.13 -12.94
N GLN A 340 5.87 -21.23 -11.62
CA GLN A 340 6.62 -22.15 -10.76
C GLN A 340 5.80 -23.38 -10.32
N SER A 341 4.50 -23.38 -10.53
CA SER A 341 3.58 -24.47 -10.18
C SER A 341 2.85 -25.03 -11.40
N ALA A 342 2.44 -26.30 -11.31
CA ALA A 342 1.58 -26.96 -12.29
C ALA A 342 0.11 -27.02 -11.84
N ASP A 343 -0.22 -26.42 -10.70
CA ASP A 343 -1.55 -26.46 -10.10
C ASP A 343 -2.62 -25.90 -11.03
N HIS A 344 -3.79 -26.53 -11.02
CA HIS A 344 -4.97 -26.01 -11.72
C HIS A 344 -5.79 -25.14 -10.79
N PHE A 345 -6.39 -24.08 -11.33
CA PHE A 345 -7.51 -23.40 -10.72
C PHE A 345 -8.65 -24.39 -10.55
N VAL A 346 -9.10 -24.55 -9.31
CA VAL A 346 -10.19 -25.44 -8.90
C VAL A 346 -11.19 -24.66 -8.06
N HIS A 347 -12.41 -25.17 -7.92
CA HIS A 347 -13.37 -24.62 -6.97
C HIS A 347 -12.76 -24.52 -5.57
N ALA A 348 -13.04 -23.41 -4.90
CA ALA A 348 -12.65 -23.26 -3.50
C ALA A 348 -13.43 -24.29 -2.66
N PRO A 349 -12.79 -24.93 -1.66
CA PRO A 349 -13.47 -25.89 -0.80
C PRO A 349 -14.60 -25.23 -0.01
N GLY A 350 -15.72 -25.94 0.15
CA GLY A 350 -16.91 -25.47 0.87
C GLY A 350 -18.17 -25.52 0.00
N ASP A 351 -19.24 -24.92 0.51
CA ASP A 351 -20.54 -24.92 -0.17
C ASP A 351 -20.54 -24.02 -1.40
N ARG A 352 -21.26 -24.46 -2.43
CA ARG A 352 -21.45 -23.71 -3.67
C ARG A 352 -22.22 -22.42 -3.40
N GLY A 353 -21.56 -21.28 -3.63
CA GLY A 353 -22.16 -19.96 -3.43
C GLY A 353 -23.25 -19.63 -4.45
N LEU A 354 -24.39 -19.11 -3.99
CA LEU A 354 -25.54 -18.71 -4.85
C LEU A 354 -25.30 -17.42 -5.66
N VAL A 355 -24.31 -16.61 -5.26
CA VAL A 355 -24.02 -15.27 -5.83
C VAL A 355 -22.65 -15.21 -6.51
N MET A 356 -21.68 -16.00 -6.03
CA MET A 356 -20.30 -15.98 -6.52
C MET A 356 -19.87 -17.37 -6.96
N ILE A 357 -19.07 -17.44 -8.02
CA ILE A 357 -18.20 -18.57 -8.31
C ILE A 357 -16.88 -18.30 -7.58
N CYS A 358 -16.52 -19.18 -6.65
CA CYS A 358 -15.31 -19.08 -5.85
C CYS A 358 -14.33 -20.17 -6.28
N PHE A 359 -13.10 -19.79 -6.63
CA PHE A 359 -12.06 -20.72 -7.05
C PHE A 359 -10.70 -20.30 -6.49
N THR A 360 -9.73 -21.21 -6.52
CA THR A 360 -8.41 -21.02 -5.92
C THR A 360 -7.36 -21.87 -6.65
N LEU A 361 -6.08 -21.65 -6.35
CA LEU A 361 -4.99 -22.58 -6.63
C LEU A 361 -4.65 -23.25 -5.29
N PRO A 362 -4.62 -24.59 -5.19
CA PRO A 362 -4.43 -25.27 -3.92
C PRO A 362 -3.17 -24.85 -3.14
N SER A 363 -2.08 -24.52 -3.83
CA SER A 363 -0.83 -24.07 -3.22
C SER A 363 -0.64 -22.54 -3.19
N PHE A 364 -1.72 -21.76 -3.38
CA PHE A 364 -1.69 -20.29 -3.31
C PHE A 364 -2.79 -19.76 -2.38
N ASP A 365 -2.40 -19.01 -1.35
CA ASP A 365 -3.30 -18.54 -0.27
C ASP A 365 -4.25 -17.38 -0.69
N VAL A 366 -4.94 -17.53 -1.82
CA VAL A 366 -5.90 -16.57 -2.36
C VAL A 366 -7.13 -17.28 -2.94
N VAL A 367 -8.31 -16.75 -2.62
CA VAL A 367 -9.57 -17.14 -3.25
C VAL A 367 -9.99 -16.06 -4.25
N PHE A 368 -10.23 -16.48 -5.48
CA PHE A 368 -10.80 -15.68 -6.54
C PHE A 368 -12.32 -15.78 -6.49
N LYS A 369 -13.00 -14.64 -6.71
CA LYS A 369 -14.45 -14.57 -6.69
C LYS A 369 -14.96 -13.85 -7.92
N VAL A 370 -15.82 -14.50 -8.68
CA VAL A 370 -16.52 -13.92 -9.84
C VAL A 370 -18.01 -13.88 -9.51
N ILE A 371 -18.63 -12.73 -9.66
CA ILE A 371 -20.08 -12.58 -9.44
C ILE A 371 -20.81 -13.26 -10.60
N ARG A 372 -21.78 -14.13 -10.29
CA ARG A 372 -22.61 -14.82 -11.29
C ARG A 372 -23.43 -13.82 -12.10
N ASP A 373 -23.83 -14.20 -13.31
CA ASP A 373 -24.71 -13.40 -14.17
C ASP A 373 -26.16 -13.44 -13.67
N ARG A 374 -26.56 -14.57 -13.09
CA ARG A 374 -27.89 -14.79 -12.49
C ARG A 374 -27.71 -15.43 -11.13
N PHE A 375 -28.45 -14.94 -10.13
CA PHE A 375 -28.39 -15.47 -8.78
C PHE A 375 -29.47 -16.51 -8.56
N ALA A 376 -29.10 -17.60 -7.89
CA ALA A 376 -30.04 -18.67 -7.56
C ALA A 376 -31.02 -18.24 -6.46
N TYR A 377 -32.25 -18.75 -6.52
CA TYR A 377 -33.24 -18.57 -5.46
C TYR A 377 -32.66 -19.02 -4.10
N PRO A 378 -32.93 -18.30 -2.99
CA PRO A 378 -33.86 -17.17 -2.83
C PRO A 378 -33.22 -15.78 -3.02
N LYS A 379 -32.05 -15.66 -3.65
CA LYS A 379 -31.33 -14.38 -3.73
C LYS A 379 -32.02 -13.43 -4.72
N ASN A 380 -32.71 -12.44 -4.17
CA ASN A 380 -33.32 -11.34 -4.92
C ASN A 380 -32.50 -10.05 -4.72
N VAL A 381 -31.26 -10.05 -5.22
CA VAL A 381 -30.37 -8.88 -5.20
C VAL A 381 -29.76 -8.70 -6.58
N LEU A 382 -29.41 -7.48 -6.94
CA LEU A 382 -28.77 -7.14 -8.20
C LEU A 382 -27.25 -7.20 -8.08
N ARG A 383 -26.56 -7.31 -9.21
CA ARG A 383 -25.09 -7.34 -9.27
C ARG A 383 -24.48 -6.07 -8.70
N GLU A 384 -25.09 -4.92 -8.99
CA GLU A 384 -24.66 -3.61 -8.50
C GLU A 384 -24.73 -3.55 -6.98
N GLU A 385 -25.75 -4.12 -6.35
CA GLU A 385 -25.88 -4.19 -4.90
C GLU A 385 -24.79 -5.06 -4.26
N VAL A 386 -24.35 -6.12 -4.95
CA VAL A 386 -23.21 -6.94 -4.51
C VAL A 386 -21.92 -6.11 -4.57
N LEU A 387 -21.69 -5.39 -5.66
CA LEU A 387 -20.52 -4.51 -5.81
C LEU A 387 -20.49 -3.40 -4.75
N GLN A 388 -21.64 -2.76 -4.49
CA GLN A 388 -21.77 -1.75 -3.44
C GLN A 388 -21.45 -2.30 -2.05
N LYS A 389 -21.81 -3.57 -1.76
CA LYS A 389 -21.44 -4.21 -0.49
C LYS A 389 -19.93 -4.44 -0.38
N TYR A 390 -19.25 -4.83 -1.45
CA TYR A 390 -17.79 -4.94 -1.45
C TYR A 390 -17.13 -3.56 -1.25
N GLU A 391 -17.64 -2.53 -1.92
CA GLU A 391 -17.16 -1.15 -1.75
C GLU A 391 -17.37 -0.63 -0.32
N LEU A 392 -18.53 -0.93 0.28
CA LEU A 392 -18.82 -0.61 1.68
C LEU A 392 -17.79 -1.26 2.61
N VAL A 393 -17.53 -2.56 2.47
CA VAL A 393 -16.55 -3.28 3.29
C VAL A 393 -15.14 -2.71 3.10
N PHE A 394 -14.79 -2.29 1.88
CA PHE A 394 -13.50 -1.68 1.58
C PHE A 394 -13.29 -0.32 2.28
N LYS A 395 -14.37 0.47 2.43
CA LYS A 395 -14.34 1.80 3.06
C LYS A 395 -14.58 1.77 4.58
N HIS A 396 -15.04 0.66 5.14
CA HIS A 396 -15.36 0.53 6.56
C HIS A 396 -14.27 -0.15 7.36
N ASP A 397 -14.29 0.08 8.68
CA ASP A 397 -13.46 -0.70 9.58
C ASP A 397 -13.86 -2.18 9.51
N ARG A 398 -12.87 -3.00 9.18
CA ARG A 398 -13.03 -4.45 9.04
C ARG A 398 -13.04 -5.17 10.39
N ALA A 399 -12.56 -4.52 11.44
CA ALA A 399 -12.53 -5.01 12.83
C ALA A 399 -11.90 -6.42 13.01
N GLY A 400 -11.09 -6.90 12.05
CA GLY A 400 -10.55 -8.27 12.05
C GLY A 400 -11.56 -9.36 11.66
N ARG A 401 -12.79 -8.99 11.27
CA ARG A 401 -13.89 -9.92 10.95
C ARG A 401 -14.27 -9.92 9.48
N LEU A 402 -13.90 -8.87 8.76
CA LEU A 402 -14.11 -8.74 7.33
C LEU A 402 -12.76 -8.82 6.60
N VAL A 403 -12.77 -9.42 5.42
CA VAL A 403 -11.58 -9.63 4.59
C VAL A 403 -11.50 -8.51 3.56
N ASP A 404 -10.33 -7.88 3.43
CA ASP A 404 -10.06 -6.98 2.31
C ASP A 404 -10.18 -7.71 0.96
N ALA A 405 -10.94 -7.13 0.04
CA ALA A 405 -11.16 -7.68 -1.28
C ALA A 405 -10.53 -6.75 -2.31
N GLN A 406 -9.63 -7.29 -3.13
CA GLN A 406 -9.01 -6.53 -4.21
C GLN A 406 -9.77 -6.80 -5.51
N GLU A 407 -10.43 -5.76 -6.03
CA GLU A 407 -11.08 -5.86 -7.33
C GLU A 407 -10.02 -5.90 -8.44
N PHE A 408 -10.04 -6.95 -9.27
CA PHE A 408 -9.29 -7.02 -10.51
C PHE A 408 -10.21 -6.93 -11.73
N LYS A 409 -9.73 -6.31 -12.81
CA LYS A 409 -10.49 -6.14 -14.05
C LYS A 409 -9.67 -6.67 -15.21
N ARG A 410 -10.33 -7.39 -16.11
CA ARG A 410 -9.79 -7.84 -17.40
C ARG A 410 -8.45 -8.59 -17.26
N LEU A 411 -8.38 -9.53 -16.32
CA LEU A 411 -7.24 -10.44 -16.19
C LEU A 411 -7.28 -11.50 -17.28
N LYS A 412 -6.11 -11.89 -17.78
CA LYS A 412 -5.96 -13.03 -18.70
C LYS A 412 -5.23 -14.15 -17.97
N PHE A 413 -5.74 -15.36 -18.11
CA PHE A 413 -5.14 -16.56 -17.52
C PHE A 413 -5.03 -17.65 -18.59
N PRO A 414 -4.00 -18.52 -18.53
CA PRO A 414 -3.91 -19.64 -19.46
C PRO A 414 -5.07 -20.61 -19.23
N ARG A 415 -5.87 -20.89 -20.27
CA ARG A 415 -7.03 -21.81 -20.16
C ARG A 415 -6.65 -23.19 -19.63
N ALA A 416 -5.51 -23.71 -20.06
CA ALA A 416 -4.98 -25.01 -19.62
C ALA A 416 -4.70 -25.08 -18.11
N ARG A 417 -4.73 -23.95 -17.39
CA ARG A 417 -4.57 -23.89 -15.94
C ARG A 417 -5.87 -23.97 -15.17
N PHE A 418 -7.00 -24.28 -15.80
CA PHE A 418 -8.28 -24.45 -15.11
C PHE A 418 -8.76 -25.88 -15.21
N ALA A 419 -9.32 -26.41 -14.11
CA ALA A 419 -10.04 -27.68 -14.15
C ALA A 419 -11.31 -27.58 -15.00
N ASP A 420 -11.63 -28.62 -15.76
CA ASP A 420 -12.75 -28.62 -16.70
C ASP A 420 -14.09 -28.29 -16.03
N ALA A 421 -14.34 -28.84 -14.84
CA ALA A 421 -15.56 -28.55 -14.07
C ALA A 421 -15.71 -27.06 -13.73
N LEU A 422 -14.61 -26.38 -13.44
CA LEU A 422 -14.61 -24.94 -13.16
C LEU A 422 -14.82 -24.13 -14.44
N LEU A 423 -14.21 -24.54 -15.56
CA LEU A 423 -14.42 -23.90 -16.85
C LEU A 423 -15.88 -23.94 -17.29
N GLU A 424 -16.54 -25.08 -17.13
CA GLU A 424 -17.95 -25.23 -17.49
C GLU A 424 -18.88 -24.35 -16.64
N GLU A 425 -18.61 -24.22 -15.33
CA GLU A 425 -19.36 -23.29 -14.49
C GLU A 425 -19.11 -21.81 -14.85
N LEU A 426 -17.85 -21.43 -15.11
CA LEU A 426 -17.53 -20.05 -15.51
C LEU A 426 -18.18 -19.68 -16.85
N LYS A 427 -18.21 -20.60 -17.82
CA LYS A 427 -18.89 -20.41 -19.11
C LYS A 427 -20.40 -20.25 -18.97
N SER A 428 -21.02 -21.06 -18.11
CA SER A 428 -22.49 -21.10 -18.01
C SER A 428 -23.05 -20.02 -17.10
N GLU A 429 -22.34 -19.66 -16.03
CA GLU A 429 -22.87 -18.81 -14.97
C GLU A 429 -22.17 -17.45 -14.82
N ALA A 430 -21.11 -17.18 -15.58
CA ALA A 430 -20.41 -15.90 -15.59
C ALA A 430 -19.99 -15.42 -17.00
N ALA A 431 -20.73 -15.81 -18.03
CA ALA A 431 -20.46 -15.50 -19.44
C ALA A 431 -20.38 -13.98 -19.73
N SER A 432 -21.06 -13.15 -18.95
CA SER A 432 -20.99 -11.69 -19.09
C SER A 432 -19.64 -11.10 -18.67
N THR A 433 -18.88 -11.83 -17.84
CA THR A 433 -17.64 -11.37 -17.22
C THR A 433 -16.42 -12.16 -17.70
N VAL A 434 -16.61 -13.45 -18.01
CA VAL A 434 -15.56 -14.38 -18.42
C VAL A 434 -15.69 -14.66 -19.91
N HIS A 435 -14.64 -14.35 -20.65
CA HIS A 435 -14.55 -14.61 -22.08
C HIS A 435 -13.39 -15.55 -22.37
N PHE A 436 -13.55 -16.38 -23.38
CA PHE A 436 -12.55 -17.34 -23.84
C PHE A 436 -11.99 -16.82 -25.16
N GLU A 437 -10.68 -16.64 -25.20
CA GLU A 437 -9.92 -16.32 -26.41
C GLU A 437 -9.22 -17.60 -26.89
N ASP A 438 -9.05 -17.73 -28.20
CA ASP A 438 -8.42 -18.90 -28.85
C ASP A 438 -6.91 -18.96 -28.63
#